data_AF-A0A920I3E2-F1
#
_entry.id   AF-A0A920I3E2-F1
#
_cell.length_a   1.000
_cell.length_b   1.000
_cell.length_c   1.000
_cell.angle_alpha   90.00
_cell.angle_beta   90.00
_cell.angle_gamma   90.00
#
_symmetry.space_group_name_H-M   'P 1'
#
loop_
_entity.id
_entity.type
_entity.pdbx_description
1 polymer ?
#
loop_
_entity_poly.entity_id
_entity_poly.type
_entity_poly.pdbx_seq_one_letter_code
_entity_poly.pdbx_strand_id
1 'polypeptide(L)'
;MKALFRQSKGPLCKTGLPMPLMSQSGRRPGKRPLVETLANDLRSVVTTPQELPVDQQPPLVSARLPALLDAMPVSPLAEVLRPLARDLDWYQIFDSSHTDPVLAGGLMAGQVIGGRGKLHSKDLYLGLFLLAPHVTYPLHQHAALEIYHVLSGEIYIRHGREKLSMHVTAGEHSVTPPHQVHELRTGTEACLIAYVWTGDLVGENWWWEPQEDGSWDRVCWQRQPDSSWKVTRREPLSDNEIARSGDH
;
A
#
# COMPACT_ATOMS: atom_id res chain seq x y z
N MET A 1 41.88 -82.89 3.49
CA MET A 1 42.67 -83.30 2.30
C MET A 1 43.10 -82.07 1.53
N LYS A 2 44.25 -82.12 0.83
CA LYS A 2 44.84 -81.08 -0.05
C LYS A 2 45.22 -79.75 0.62
N ALA A 3 46.28 -79.13 0.08
CA ALA A 3 46.90 -77.88 0.53
C ALA A 3 47.81 -77.31 -0.59
N LEU A 4 48.32 -76.09 -0.40
CA LEU A 4 49.28 -75.34 -1.26
C LEU A 4 48.71 -74.89 -2.63
N PHE A 5 49.18 -73.83 -3.30
CA PHE A 5 50.35 -72.92 -3.16
C PHE A 5 49.86 -71.43 -2.99
N ARG A 6 50.51 -70.52 -2.24
CA ARG A 6 51.75 -69.70 -2.49
C ARG A 6 51.69 -68.90 -3.82
N GLN A 7 52.15 -67.64 -3.98
CA GLN A 7 52.82 -66.57 -3.17
C GLN A 7 52.81 -65.24 -4.02
N SER A 8 53.21 -64.00 -3.65
CA SER A 8 53.67 -63.28 -2.42
C SER A 8 53.78 -61.75 -2.72
N LYS A 9 54.21 -60.92 -1.73
CA LYS A 9 54.43 -59.42 -1.76
C LYS A 9 53.11 -58.60 -1.67
N GLY A 10 53.07 -57.36 -1.16
CA GLY A 10 54.08 -56.46 -0.55
C GLY A 10 53.41 -55.43 0.40
N PRO A 11 54.15 -54.52 1.07
CA PRO A 11 53.71 -53.97 2.38
C PRO A 11 53.30 -52.47 2.44
N LEU A 12 52.67 -52.14 3.59
CA LEU A 12 52.65 -50.86 4.33
C LEU A 12 51.64 -49.74 3.98
N CYS A 13 51.27 -49.04 5.06
CA CYS A 13 50.70 -47.68 5.20
C CYS A 13 49.52 -47.24 4.29
N LYS A 14 48.30 -47.23 4.85
CA LYS A 14 47.19 -46.42 4.30
C LYS A 14 47.27 -44.99 4.84
N THR A 15 47.65 -44.04 3.99
CA THR A 15 47.55 -42.60 4.27
C THR A 15 46.09 -42.15 4.22
N GLY A 16 45.63 -41.41 5.23
CA GLY A 16 44.33 -40.73 5.19
C GLY A 16 44.35 -39.53 4.24
N LEU A 17 43.32 -39.41 3.40
CA LEU A 17 43.03 -38.24 2.56
C LEU A 17 41.57 -37.82 2.80
N PRO A 18 41.23 -36.52 2.68
CA PRO A 18 40.02 -35.97 3.29
C PRO A 18 38.75 -36.25 2.48
N MET A 19 37.61 -36.20 3.17
CA MET A 19 36.28 -36.21 2.53
C MET A 19 36.06 -34.94 1.71
N PRO A 20 35.31 -34.99 0.59
CA PRO A 20 34.97 -33.81 -0.19
C PRO A 20 34.07 -32.87 0.63
N LEU A 21 34.39 -31.57 0.59
CA LEU A 21 33.64 -30.54 1.30
C LEU A 21 32.23 -30.41 0.71
N MET A 22 31.19 -30.61 1.53
CA MET A 22 29.82 -30.33 1.11
C MET A 22 29.66 -28.82 0.84
N SER A 23 29.43 -28.47 -0.43
CA SER A 23 29.06 -27.11 -0.84
C SER A 23 27.79 -26.69 -0.10
N GLN A 24 27.86 -25.62 0.70
CA GLN A 24 26.64 -25.06 1.29
C GLN A 24 25.76 -24.50 0.18
N SER A 25 24.55 -25.05 0.02
CA SER A 25 23.54 -24.53 -0.89
C SER A 25 23.18 -23.10 -0.50
N GLY A 26 23.25 -22.17 -1.46
CA GLY A 26 23.12 -20.74 -1.19
C GLY A 26 21.82 -20.36 -0.47
N ARG A 27 21.93 -19.54 0.57
CA ARG A 27 20.76 -18.85 1.14
C ARG A 27 20.16 -17.97 0.05
N ARG A 28 18.87 -18.13 -0.24
CA ARG A 28 18.10 -17.11 -0.95
C ARG A 28 18.18 -15.80 -0.15
N PRO A 29 18.26 -14.61 -0.78
CA PRO A 29 18.17 -13.35 -0.05
C PRO A 29 16.87 -13.33 0.75
N GLY A 30 16.96 -13.17 2.07
CA GLY A 30 15.78 -13.00 2.91
C GLY A 30 15.11 -11.68 2.55
N LYS A 31 13.81 -11.70 2.24
CA LYS A 31 13.01 -10.47 2.22
C LYS A 31 13.12 -9.84 3.60
N ARG A 32 13.58 -8.58 3.69
CA ARG A 32 13.53 -7.83 4.95
C ARG A 32 12.06 -7.68 5.37
N PRO A 33 11.74 -7.68 6.67
CA PRO A 33 10.40 -7.35 7.14
C PRO A 33 9.94 -6.00 6.58
N LEU A 34 8.67 -5.90 6.18
CA LEU A 34 8.09 -4.68 5.59
C LEU A 34 8.31 -3.44 6.49
N VAL A 35 8.22 -3.63 7.81
CA VAL A 35 8.49 -2.61 8.83
C VAL A 35 9.96 -2.18 8.86
N GLU A 36 10.92 -3.09 8.65
CA GLU A 36 12.34 -2.74 8.57
C GLU A 36 12.68 -2.02 7.28
N THR A 37 12.07 -2.40 6.15
CA THR A 37 12.21 -1.68 4.88
C THR A 37 11.67 -0.25 5.05
N LEU A 38 10.40 -0.11 5.43
CA LEU A 38 9.76 1.20 5.66
C LEU A 38 10.54 2.07 6.67
N ALA A 39 10.98 1.51 7.80
CA ALA A 39 11.74 2.26 8.81
C ALA A 39 13.17 2.62 8.37
N ASN A 40 13.72 1.98 7.33
CA ASN A 40 14.98 2.41 6.71
C ASN A 40 14.71 3.44 5.62
N ASP A 41 13.71 3.24 4.78
CA ASP A 41 13.32 4.18 3.71
C ASP A 41 12.96 5.56 4.31
N LEU A 42 12.20 5.58 5.41
CA LEU A 42 11.88 6.78 6.20
C LEU A 42 13.10 7.45 6.87
N ARG A 43 14.24 6.75 7.01
CA ARG A 43 15.50 7.32 7.52
C ARG A 43 16.45 7.77 6.40
N SER A 44 16.36 7.16 5.23
CA SER A 44 17.21 7.47 4.06
C SER A 44 16.56 8.44 3.07
N VAL A 45 15.27 8.75 3.22
CA VAL A 45 14.57 9.71 2.37
C VAL A 45 15.27 11.08 2.40
N VAL A 46 15.66 11.58 1.23
CA VAL A 46 16.35 12.87 1.08
C VAL A 46 15.31 13.95 0.84
N THR A 47 15.09 14.80 1.84
CA THR A 47 13.92 15.68 1.90
C THR A 47 14.28 17.11 1.51
N THR A 48 13.63 17.64 0.47
CA THR A 48 13.71 19.08 0.13
C THR A 48 12.38 19.75 0.50
N PRO A 49 12.38 20.91 1.21
CA PRO A 49 11.16 21.68 1.45
C PRO A 49 10.50 22.12 0.14
N GLN A 50 9.17 22.09 0.10
CA GLN A 50 8.36 22.47 -1.05
C GLN A 50 7.28 23.46 -0.58
N GLU A 51 7.08 24.54 -1.35
CA GLU A 51 5.94 25.43 -1.20
C GLU A 51 4.74 24.81 -1.96
N LEU A 52 3.57 24.76 -1.32
CA LEU A 52 2.45 23.93 -1.76
C LEU A 52 1.26 24.80 -2.25
N PRO A 53 0.50 24.37 -3.27
CA PRO A 53 -0.63 25.15 -3.77
C PRO A 53 -1.74 25.27 -2.73
N VAL A 54 -2.26 26.48 -2.51
CA VAL A 54 -3.37 26.71 -1.58
C VAL A 54 -4.70 26.37 -2.26
N ASP A 55 -5.10 25.10 -2.17
CA ASP A 55 -6.42 24.65 -2.64
C ASP A 55 -7.55 25.06 -1.68
N GLN A 56 -8.74 25.33 -2.23
CA GLN A 56 -9.93 25.61 -1.42
C GLN A 56 -10.53 24.32 -0.86
N GLN A 57 -10.16 24.01 0.39
CA GLN A 57 -10.59 22.81 1.10
C GLN A 57 -12.12 22.79 1.33
N PRO A 58 -12.86 21.73 0.94
CA PRO A 58 -14.27 21.58 1.27
C PRO A 58 -14.48 21.54 2.81
N PRO A 59 -15.23 22.49 3.42
CA PRO A 59 -15.30 22.62 4.88
C PRO A 59 -15.89 21.44 5.62
N LEU A 60 -16.76 20.65 4.96
CA LEU A 60 -17.50 19.54 5.58
C LEU A 60 -16.60 18.44 6.14
N VAL A 61 -15.51 18.16 5.42
CA VAL A 61 -14.54 17.11 5.75
C VAL A 61 -13.39 17.67 6.59
N SER A 62 -12.81 18.82 6.23
CA SER A 62 -11.71 19.43 7.00
C SER A 62 -12.10 19.81 8.43
N ALA A 63 -13.34 20.23 8.67
CA ALA A 63 -13.85 20.52 10.02
C ALA A 63 -13.91 19.29 10.95
N ARG A 64 -13.78 18.05 10.43
CA ARG A 64 -13.70 16.82 11.25
C ARG A 64 -12.29 16.56 11.79
N LEU A 65 -11.26 17.14 11.17
CA LEU A 65 -9.87 16.85 11.51
C LEU A 65 -9.53 17.06 13.00
N PRO A 66 -9.92 18.15 13.69
CA PRO A 66 -9.57 18.34 15.10
C PRO A 66 -10.09 17.22 16.01
N ALA A 67 -11.37 16.86 15.87
CA ALA A 67 -11.99 15.80 16.67
C ALA A 67 -11.35 14.44 16.40
N LEU A 68 -11.00 14.14 15.14
CA LEU A 68 -10.29 12.92 14.78
C LEU A 68 -8.86 12.90 15.33
N LEU A 69 -8.13 14.02 15.29
CA LEU A 69 -6.78 14.13 15.85
C LEU A 69 -6.76 14.02 17.37
N ASP A 70 -7.82 14.41 18.06
CA ASP A 70 -7.94 14.24 19.51
C ASP A 70 -8.35 12.80 19.86
N ALA A 71 -9.26 12.20 19.09
CA ALA A 71 -9.74 10.81 19.25
C ALA A 71 -8.73 9.71 18.87
N MET A 72 -7.57 10.06 18.30
CA MET A 72 -6.48 9.09 18.08
C MET A 72 -6.04 8.43 19.41
N PRO A 73 -5.60 7.16 19.42
CA PRO A 73 -5.03 6.53 20.61
C PRO A 73 -3.67 7.15 20.97
N VAL A 74 -3.22 6.94 22.21
CA VAL A 74 -1.84 7.30 22.60
C VAL A 74 -0.89 6.23 22.07
N SER A 75 -0.03 6.60 21.13
CA SER A 75 1.00 5.74 20.55
C SER A 75 2.16 6.58 19.99
N PRO A 76 3.37 6.01 19.80
CA PRO A 76 4.49 6.75 19.21
C PRO A 76 4.20 7.27 17.79
N LEU A 77 3.36 6.57 17.03
CA LEU A 77 2.92 7.04 15.72
C LEU A 77 1.94 8.21 15.84
N ALA A 78 1.05 8.19 16.83
CA ALA A 78 0.14 9.30 17.10
C ALA A 78 0.87 10.55 17.60
N GLU A 79 1.92 10.39 18.42
CA GLU A 79 2.79 11.49 18.86
C GLU A 79 3.49 12.20 17.68
N VAL A 80 3.90 11.45 16.65
CA VAL A 80 4.53 12.00 15.44
C VAL A 80 3.49 12.57 14.46
N LEU A 81 2.37 11.87 14.23
CA LEU A 81 1.41 12.26 13.19
C LEU A 81 0.42 13.36 13.64
N ARG A 82 0.04 13.45 14.93
CA ARG A 82 -0.87 14.52 15.41
C ARG A 82 -0.37 15.95 15.17
N PRO A 83 0.90 16.32 15.39
CA PRO A 83 1.39 17.65 15.03
C PRO A 83 1.49 17.79 13.50
N LEU A 84 2.11 16.83 12.81
CA LEU A 84 2.28 16.89 11.35
C LEU A 84 0.95 17.12 10.63
N ALA A 85 -0.10 16.39 10.99
CA ALA A 85 -1.44 16.46 10.41
C ALA A 85 -2.10 17.85 10.48
N ARG A 86 -1.79 18.64 11.52
CA ARG A 86 -2.30 20.02 11.66
C ARG A 86 -1.63 20.98 10.68
N ASP A 87 -0.41 20.65 10.25
CA ASP A 87 0.41 21.49 9.40
C ASP A 87 0.46 21.01 7.93
N LEU A 88 -0.26 19.94 7.56
CA LEU A 88 -0.27 19.44 6.16
C LEU A 88 -1.07 20.36 5.25
N ASP A 89 -0.61 20.47 4.00
CA ASP A 89 -1.46 20.88 2.89
C ASP A 89 -2.49 19.77 2.65
N TRP A 90 -3.72 20.01 3.10
CA TRP A 90 -4.85 19.13 2.83
C TRP A 90 -5.49 19.53 1.51
N TYR A 91 -5.57 18.59 0.56
CA TYR A 91 -6.10 18.81 -0.77
C TYR A 91 -7.15 17.76 -1.15
N GLN A 92 -8.04 18.15 -2.05
CA GLN A 92 -9.09 17.28 -2.58
C GLN A 92 -8.49 16.33 -3.62
N ILE A 93 -8.73 15.03 -3.48
CA ILE A 93 -8.08 14.01 -4.34
C ILE A 93 -8.75 13.94 -5.72
N PHE A 94 -10.08 14.08 -5.74
CA PHE A 94 -10.91 13.92 -6.94
C PHE A 94 -11.89 15.07 -7.07
N ASP A 95 -11.98 15.68 -8.25
CA ASP A 95 -13.03 16.64 -8.57
C ASP A 95 -14.36 15.93 -8.90
N SER A 96 -15.46 16.69 -8.90
CA SER A 96 -16.82 16.20 -9.15
C SER A 96 -17.23 16.14 -10.63
N SER A 97 -16.30 16.32 -11.57
CA SER A 97 -16.59 16.18 -13.02
C SER A 97 -16.57 14.71 -13.49
N HIS A 98 -15.80 13.86 -12.79
CA HIS A 98 -15.64 12.44 -13.09
C HIS A 98 -15.86 11.53 -11.86
N THR A 99 -16.39 12.08 -10.76
CA THR A 99 -16.50 11.41 -9.46
C THR A 99 -17.82 11.75 -8.76
N ASP A 100 -18.36 10.83 -7.96
CA ASP A 100 -19.47 11.11 -7.06
C ASP A 100 -19.17 12.33 -6.16
N PRO A 101 -20.04 13.36 -6.11
CA PRO A 101 -19.87 14.52 -5.25
C PRO A 101 -19.65 14.21 -3.76
N VAL A 102 -20.18 13.09 -3.25
CA VAL A 102 -19.97 12.61 -1.87
C VAL A 102 -18.54 12.15 -1.65
N LEU A 103 -17.94 11.45 -2.63
CA LEU A 103 -16.52 11.07 -2.57
C LEU A 103 -15.62 12.30 -2.78
N ALA A 104 -15.92 13.11 -3.81
CA ALA A 104 -15.15 14.30 -4.15
C ALA A 104 -15.09 15.31 -2.97
N GLY A 105 -16.22 15.60 -2.34
CA GLY A 105 -16.27 16.48 -1.16
C GLY A 105 -15.97 15.80 0.19
N GLY A 106 -15.77 14.47 0.19
CA GLY A 106 -15.67 13.65 1.40
C GLY A 106 -14.33 12.97 1.64
N LEU A 107 -13.44 12.91 0.63
CA LEU A 107 -12.10 12.32 0.74
C LEU A 107 -11.01 13.37 0.45
N MET A 108 -10.24 13.71 1.48
CA MET A 108 -9.08 14.61 1.41
C MET A 108 -7.78 13.85 1.65
N ALA A 109 -6.71 14.25 0.97
CA ALA A 109 -5.35 13.82 1.27
C ALA A 109 -4.53 14.93 1.93
N GLY A 110 -3.69 14.57 2.89
CA GLY A 110 -2.53 15.37 3.30
C GLY A 110 -1.28 14.53 3.09
N GLN A 111 -0.34 14.95 2.25
CA GLN A 111 0.85 14.15 1.96
C GLN A 111 2.03 14.58 2.84
N VAL A 112 2.69 13.61 3.48
CA VAL A 112 3.92 13.84 4.27
C VAL A 112 5.13 13.66 3.35
N ILE A 113 5.15 12.54 2.60
CA ILE A 113 6.21 12.16 1.66
C ILE A 113 5.61 11.93 0.27
N GLY A 114 6.13 12.61 -0.75
CA GLY A 114 5.73 12.45 -2.16
C GLY A 114 5.71 13.77 -2.94
N GLY A 115 4.93 13.83 -4.03
CA GLY A 115 4.85 15.00 -4.92
C GLY A 115 4.17 16.25 -4.35
N ARG A 116 3.29 16.09 -3.35
CA ARG A 116 2.80 17.17 -2.46
C ARG A 116 3.23 16.95 -1.01
N GLY A 117 4.25 16.12 -0.80
CA GLY A 117 4.85 15.95 0.51
C GLY A 117 5.55 17.22 0.98
N LYS A 118 5.60 17.46 2.29
CA LYS A 118 6.64 18.34 2.87
C LYS A 118 8.05 17.83 2.58
N LEU A 119 8.15 16.54 2.28
CA LEU A 119 9.35 15.77 2.01
C LEU A 119 9.20 15.11 0.63
N HIS A 120 10.04 15.44 -0.35
CA HIS A 120 9.98 14.79 -1.67
C HIS A 120 10.54 13.35 -1.61
N SER A 121 9.93 12.41 -2.35
CA SER A 121 10.47 11.06 -2.61
C SER A 121 9.86 10.46 -3.88
N LYS A 122 10.54 9.45 -4.44
CA LYS A 122 10.10 8.66 -5.59
C LYS A 122 10.00 7.16 -5.31
N ASP A 123 10.48 6.71 -4.15
CA ASP A 123 10.55 5.30 -3.75
C ASP A 123 9.48 4.94 -2.70
N LEU A 124 8.89 5.96 -2.07
CA LEU A 124 7.91 5.86 -1.00
C LEU A 124 6.93 7.05 -1.06
N TYR A 125 5.62 6.79 -0.96
CA TYR A 125 4.66 7.81 -0.53
C TYR A 125 4.15 7.51 0.88
N LEU A 126 4.03 8.55 1.69
CA LEU A 126 3.42 8.51 3.02
C LEU A 126 2.47 9.70 3.13
N GLY A 127 1.25 9.47 3.59
CA GLY A 127 0.31 10.54 3.85
C GLY A 127 -0.83 10.09 4.72
N LEU A 128 -1.81 10.98 4.85
CA LEU A 128 -3.07 10.77 5.55
C LEU A 128 -4.21 10.90 4.55
N PHE A 129 -5.21 10.03 4.67
CA PHE A 129 -6.54 10.28 4.12
C PHE A 129 -7.49 10.62 5.26
N LEU A 130 -8.31 11.63 5.03
CA LEU A 130 -9.39 12.08 5.90
C LEU A 130 -10.70 11.84 5.16
N LEU A 131 -11.53 10.94 5.70
CA LEU A 131 -12.77 10.49 5.12
C LEU A 131 -13.95 10.97 5.96
N ALA A 132 -14.90 11.65 5.34
CA ALA A 132 -16.20 11.97 5.94
C ALA A 132 -17.06 10.70 6.11
N PRO A 133 -18.14 10.73 6.93
CA PRO A 133 -19.12 9.64 6.99
C PRO A 133 -19.74 9.30 5.64
N HIS A 134 -20.17 8.05 5.49
CA HIS A 134 -20.88 7.54 4.30
C HIS A 134 -20.15 7.70 2.94
N VAL A 135 -18.84 8.00 2.96
CA VAL A 135 -17.99 7.99 1.77
C VAL A 135 -17.72 6.54 1.35
N THR A 136 -17.83 6.27 0.05
CA THR A 136 -17.27 5.07 -0.60
C THR A 136 -16.27 5.53 -1.66
N TYR A 137 -15.04 5.04 -1.56
CA TYR A 137 -14.03 5.10 -2.61
C TYR A 137 -14.11 3.76 -3.37
N PRO A 138 -14.63 3.74 -4.61
CA PRO A 138 -14.96 2.51 -5.35
C PRO A 138 -13.81 1.52 -5.52
N LEU A 139 -14.14 0.32 -5.98
CA LEU A 139 -13.18 -0.74 -6.33
C LEU A 139 -12.08 -0.20 -7.25
N HIS A 140 -10.83 -0.21 -6.79
CA HIS A 140 -9.66 0.27 -7.53
C HIS A 140 -8.41 -0.59 -7.31
N GLN A 141 -7.41 -0.45 -8.18
CA GLN A 141 -6.11 -1.14 -8.09
C GLN A 141 -4.96 -0.25 -8.60
N HIS A 142 -3.75 -0.57 -8.17
CA HIS A 142 -2.49 0.02 -8.64
C HIS A 142 -1.32 -0.97 -8.49
N ALA A 143 -0.18 -0.67 -9.11
CA ALA A 143 1.02 -1.51 -9.03
C ALA A 143 1.80 -1.39 -7.70
N ALA A 144 1.57 -0.33 -6.93
CA ALA A 144 2.15 -0.18 -5.59
C ALA A 144 1.61 -1.22 -4.62
N LEU A 145 2.44 -1.64 -3.65
CA LEU A 145 1.95 -2.21 -2.39
C LEU A 145 1.49 -1.04 -1.52
N GLU A 146 0.29 -1.16 -0.96
CA GLU A 146 -0.25 -0.18 -0.02
C GLU A 146 -0.43 -0.77 1.39
N ILE A 147 -0.24 0.08 2.39
CA ILE A 147 -0.57 -0.18 3.79
C ILE A 147 -1.49 0.94 4.28
N TYR A 148 -2.67 0.57 4.79
CA TYR A 148 -3.54 1.46 5.57
C TYR A 148 -3.37 1.20 7.05
N HIS A 149 -3.25 2.24 7.86
CA HIS A 149 -3.31 2.15 9.32
C HIS A 149 -4.28 3.19 9.88
N VAL A 150 -5.28 2.72 10.63
CA VAL A 150 -6.36 3.59 11.10
C VAL A 150 -5.89 4.36 12.35
N LEU A 151 -5.90 5.68 12.25
CA LEU A 151 -5.50 6.57 13.33
C LEU A 151 -6.68 6.88 14.26
N SER A 152 -7.86 7.14 13.70
CA SER A 152 -9.11 7.31 14.46
C SER A 152 -10.35 7.08 13.60
N GLY A 153 -11.46 6.75 14.26
CA GLY A 153 -12.70 6.29 13.60
C GLY A 153 -12.61 4.82 13.15
N GLU A 154 -13.43 4.47 12.16
CA GLU A 154 -13.50 3.13 11.56
C GLU A 154 -13.59 3.19 10.04
N ILE A 155 -13.12 2.14 9.38
CA ILE A 155 -13.24 1.97 7.92
C ILE A 155 -13.50 0.51 7.57
N TYR A 156 -14.27 0.29 6.51
CA TYR A 156 -14.55 -1.00 5.92
C TYR A 156 -13.71 -1.13 4.65
N ILE A 157 -12.75 -2.06 4.63
CA ILE A 157 -11.85 -2.31 3.50
C ILE A 157 -12.19 -3.66 2.88
N ARG A 158 -12.66 -3.64 1.64
CA ARG A 158 -12.94 -4.85 0.85
C ARG A 158 -11.79 -5.10 -0.12
N HIS A 159 -11.33 -6.35 -0.21
CA HIS A 159 -10.34 -6.82 -1.20
C HIS A 159 -11.05 -7.73 -2.20
N GLY A 160 -10.92 -7.48 -3.49
CA GLY A 160 -11.73 -8.08 -4.54
C GLY A 160 -13.11 -7.41 -4.66
N ARG A 161 -13.85 -7.79 -5.69
CA ARG A 161 -15.24 -7.40 -5.95
C ARG A 161 -16.21 -8.15 -5.01
N GLU A 162 -15.92 -9.40 -4.65
CA GLU A 162 -16.91 -10.31 -4.04
C GLU A 162 -16.67 -10.67 -2.56
N LYS A 163 -15.48 -10.43 -1.99
CA LYS A 163 -15.22 -10.75 -0.57
C LYS A 163 -15.97 -9.81 0.38
N LEU A 164 -16.18 -10.29 1.61
CA LEU A 164 -16.67 -9.45 2.72
C LEU A 164 -15.66 -8.36 3.06
N SER A 165 -16.16 -7.16 3.38
CA SER A 165 -15.33 -6.06 3.90
C SER A 165 -14.73 -6.43 5.27
N MET A 166 -13.42 -6.24 5.42
CA MET A 166 -12.78 -6.19 6.73
C MET A 166 -13.20 -4.89 7.44
N HIS A 167 -13.64 -4.99 8.69
CA HIS A 167 -13.81 -3.82 9.57
C HIS A 167 -12.45 -3.53 10.23
N VAL A 168 -11.98 -2.29 10.13
CA VAL A 168 -10.66 -1.88 10.61
C VAL A 168 -10.82 -0.61 11.45
N THR A 169 -10.31 -0.65 12.68
CA THR A 169 -10.53 0.39 13.71
C THR A 169 -9.22 0.97 14.23
N ALA A 170 -9.30 2.05 15.01
CA ALA A 170 -8.15 2.81 15.49
C ALA A 170 -7.04 1.95 16.14
N GLY A 171 -5.85 1.94 15.54
CA GLY A 171 -4.70 1.10 15.94
C GLY A 171 -4.50 -0.16 15.08
N GLU A 172 -5.48 -0.55 14.27
CA GLU A 172 -5.40 -1.68 13.35
C GLU A 172 -4.84 -1.27 11.98
N HIS A 173 -4.56 -2.24 11.11
CA HIS A 173 -4.01 -1.97 9.78
C HIS A 173 -4.46 -3.02 8.76
N SER A 174 -4.46 -2.63 7.48
CA SER A 174 -4.66 -3.49 6.32
C SER A 174 -3.47 -3.36 5.37
N VAL A 175 -3.07 -4.45 4.73
CA VAL A 175 -2.05 -4.47 3.68
C VAL A 175 -2.71 -4.89 2.38
N THR A 176 -2.67 -4.02 1.39
CA THR A 176 -3.18 -4.24 0.03
C THR A 176 -2.00 -4.60 -0.87
N PRO A 177 -1.90 -5.86 -1.36
CA PRO A 177 -0.82 -6.27 -2.26
C PRO A 177 -0.86 -5.53 -3.62
N PRO A 178 0.28 -5.49 -4.35
CA PRO A 178 0.32 -5.02 -5.74
C PRO A 178 -0.77 -5.65 -6.61
N HIS A 179 -1.51 -4.81 -7.34
CA HIS A 179 -2.65 -5.14 -8.19
C HIS A 179 -3.87 -5.77 -7.48
N GLN A 180 -3.93 -5.78 -6.14
CA GLN A 180 -5.15 -6.17 -5.42
C GLN A 180 -6.25 -5.12 -5.67
N VAL A 181 -7.37 -5.54 -6.27
CA VAL A 181 -8.56 -4.68 -6.37
C VAL A 181 -9.11 -4.47 -4.97
N HIS A 182 -9.47 -3.25 -4.60
CA HIS A 182 -9.94 -2.94 -3.26
C HIS A 182 -10.84 -1.71 -3.19
N GLU A 183 -11.69 -1.65 -2.17
CA GLU A 183 -12.67 -0.59 -1.93
C GLU A 183 -12.58 -0.14 -0.47
N LEU A 184 -12.70 1.17 -0.25
CA LEU A 184 -12.72 1.80 1.07
C LEU A 184 -14.09 2.42 1.32
N ARG A 185 -14.72 2.14 2.47
CA ARG A 185 -16.01 2.74 2.85
C ARG A 185 -16.07 3.11 4.33
N THR A 186 -16.60 4.28 4.66
CA THR A 186 -16.87 4.71 6.04
C THR A 186 -18.32 4.43 6.47
N GLY A 187 -18.53 4.22 7.77
CA GLY A 187 -19.87 4.10 8.39
C GLY A 187 -20.54 5.44 8.67
N THR A 188 -21.19 5.57 9.83
CA THR A 188 -21.70 6.87 10.36
C THR A 188 -20.58 7.78 10.85
N GLU A 189 -19.41 7.21 11.13
CA GLU A 189 -18.25 7.93 11.64
C GLU A 189 -17.33 8.40 10.50
N ALA A 190 -16.67 9.53 10.75
CA ALA A 190 -15.53 9.95 9.95
C ALA A 190 -14.31 9.10 10.30
N CYS A 191 -13.35 8.98 9.39
CA CYS A 191 -12.13 8.21 9.60
C CYS A 191 -10.88 9.01 9.21
N LEU A 192 -9.82 8.87 10.00
CA LEU A 192 -8.49 9.36 9.69
C LEU A 192 -7.56 8.15 9.60
N ILE A 193 -6.94 7.95 8.43
CA ILE A 193 -6.04 6.81 8.18
C ILE A 193 -4.70 7.32 7.64
N ALA A 194 -3.60 6.70 8.08
CA ALA A 194 -2.32 6.84 7.40
C ALA A 194 -2.26 5.84 6.23
N TYR A 195 -1.79 6.29 5.07
CA TYR A 195 -1.48 5.44 3.91
C TYR A 195 0.03 5.44 3.65
N VAL A 196 0.55 4.29 3.22
CA VAL A 196 1.92 4.11 2.74
C VAL A 196 1.90 3.38 1.42
N TRP A 197 2.51 3.93 0.37
CA TRP A 197 2.73 3.23 -0.90
C TRP A 197 4.22 2.97 -1.10
N THR A 198 4.57 1.75 -1.54
CA THR A 198 5.95 1.36 -1.88
C THR A 198 5.97 0.36 -3.04
N GLY A 199 7.13 0.21 -3.70
CA GLY A 199 7.27 -0.59 -4.91
C GLY A 199 7.06 0.25 -6.16
N ASP A 200 6.16 -0.17 -7.05
CA ASP A 200 5.89 0.56 -8.29
C ASP A 200 4.92 1.74 -8.04
N LEU A 201 5.48 2.93 -7.87
CA LEU A 201 4.74 4.19 -7.69
C LEU A 201 4.40 4.91 -9.00
N VAL A 202 4.78 4.35 -10.15
CA VAL A 202 4.55 4.96 -11.49
C VAL A 202 3.55 4.17 -12.34
N GLY A 203 3.21 2.95 -11.93
CA GLY A 203 2.20 2.11 -12.55
C GLY A 203 0.80 2.74 -12.58
N GLU A 204 0.01 2.30 -13.55
CA GLU A 204 -1.32 2.83 -13.81
C GLU A 204 -2.31 2.52 -12.67
N ASN A 205 -3.19 3.49 -12.38
CA ASN A 205 -4.21 3.37 -11.36
C ASN A 205 -5.57 3.20 -12.03
N TRP A 206 -6.38 2.29 -11.52
CA TRP A 206 -7.56 1.80 -12.22
C TRP A 206 -8.75 1.71 -11.30
N TRP A 207 -9.87 2.31 -11.67
CA TRP A 207 -11.16 2.03 -11.04
C TRP A 207 -11.89 0.94 -11.84
N TRP A 208 -12.67 0.11 -11.15
CA TRP A 208 -13.40 -1.03 -11.70
C TRP A 208 -14.90 -0.77 -11.59
N GLU A 209 -15.59 -0.78 -12.73
CA GLU A 209 -17.00 -0.38 -12.84
C GLU A 209 -17.86 -1.54 -13.40
N PRO A 210 -18.86 -2.03 -12.65
CA PRO A 210 -19.81 -3.00 -13.20
C PRO A 210 -20.73 -2.33 -14.23
N GLN A 211 -21.04 -3.04 -15.31
CA GLN A 211 -21.93 -2.60 -16.37
C GLN A 211 -23.32 -3.24 -16.23
N GLU A 212 -24.34 -2.66 -16.86
CA GLU A 212 -25.74 -3.12 -16.76
C GLU A 212 -25.97 -4.54 -17.30
N ASP A 213 -25.11 -5.02 -18.19
CA ASP A 213 -25.14 -6.39 -18.75
C ASP A 213 -24.39 -7.43 -17.88
N GLY A 214 -23.81 -7.00 -16.76
CA GLY A 214 -23.01 -7.84 -15.87
C GLY A 214 -21.53 -7.96 -16.24
N SER A 215 -21.09 -7.34 -17.35
CA SER A 215 -19.68 -7.16 -17.66
C SER A 215 -19.04 -6.11 -16.74
N TRP A 216 -17.72 -5.92 -16.86
CA TRP A 216 -16.97 -4.94 -16.09
C TRP A 216 -16.04 -4.13 -17.00
N ASP A 217 -16.00 -2.82 -16.77
CA ASP A 217 -14.99 -1.92 -17.33
C ASP A 217 -13.92 -1.62 -16.28
N ARG A 218 -12.75 -1.18 -16.75
CA ARG A 218 -11.81 -0.42 -15.92
C ARG A 218 -11.48 0.95 -16.53
N VAL A 219 -11.37 1.95 -15.68
CA VAL A 219 -11.07 3.34 -16.03
C VAL A 219 -9.70 3.73 -15.47
N CYS A 220 -8.79 4.14 -16.36
CA CYS A 220 -7.42 4.50 -16.02
C CYS A 220 -7.34 5.95 -15.53
N TRP A 221 -7.02 6.12 -14.26
CA TRP A 221 -6.69 7.40 -13.64
C TRP A 221 -5.17 7.58 -13.63
N GLN A 222 -4.69 8.73 -14.11
CA GLN A 222 -3.27 9.08 -14.08
C GLN A 222 -3.02 10.24 -13.12
N ARG A 223 -2.07 10.07 -12.21
CA ARG A 223 -1.66 11.10 -11.25
C ARG A 223 -0.93 12.22 -11.98
N GLN A 224 -1.39 13.45 -11.82
CA GLN A 224 -0.81 14.64 -12.43
C GLN A 224 0.33 15.21 -11.53
N PRO A 225 1.18 16.13 -12.03
CA PRO A 225 2.25 16.73 -11.23
C PRO A 225 1.77 17.48 -9.98
N ASP A 226 0.59 18.10 -10.05
CA ASP A 226 -0.12 18.75 -8.95
C ASP A 226 -0.83 17.76 -7.99
N SER A 227 -0.58 16.45 -8.17
CA SER A 227 -1.19 15.34 -7.42
C SER A 227 -2.70 15.16 -7.58
N SER A 228 -3.36 15.89 -8.48
CA SER A 228 -4.72 15.55 -8.93
C SER A 228 -4.71 14.24 -9.74
N TRP A 229 -5.90 13.68 -9.96
CA TRP A 229 -6.08 12.51 -10.82
C TRP A 229 -6.91 12.86 -12.05
N LYS A 230 -6.50 12.36 -13.21
CA LYS A 230 -7.21 12.57 -14.48
C LYS A 230 -7.56 11.25 -15.14
N VAL A 231 -8.80 11.10 -15.58
CA VAL A 231 -9.23 9.99 -16.43
C VAL A 231 -8.52 10.08 -17.79
N THR A 232 -7.92 8.97 -18.23
CA THR A 232 -7.13 8.90 -19.47
C THR A 232 -7.69 7.91 -20.50
N ARG A 233 -8.23 6.77 -20.05
CA ARG A 233 -8.93 5.79 -20.91
C ARG A 233 -9.90 4.93 -20.11
N ARG A 234 -10.79 4.24 -20.83
CA ARG A 234 -11.70 3.18 -20.36
C ARG A 234 -11.48 1.96 -21.26
N GLU A 235 -11.46 0.77 -20.68
CA GLU A 235 -11.33 -0.49 -21.42
C GLU A 235 -12.09 -1.63 -20.71
N PRO A 236 -12.76 -2.54 -21.45
CA PRO A 236 -13.47 -3.66 -20.85
C PRO A 236 -12.50 -4.67 -20.25
N LEU A 237 -12.86 -5.24 -19.10
CA LEU A 237 -12.10 -6.26 -18.41
C LEU A 237 -12.36 -7.65 -19.02
N SER A 238 -11.29 -8.34 -19.38
CA SER A 238 -11.35 -9.76 -19.75
C SER A 238 -11.47 -10.67 -18.51
N ASP A 239 -12.03 -11.86 -18.68
CA ASP A 239 -12.10 -12.91 -17.64
C ASP A 239 -10.76 -13.17 -16.95
N ASN A 240 -9.64 -13.08 -17.68
CA ASN A 240 -8.29 -13.27 -17.15
C ASN A 240 -7.82 -12.10 -16.26
N GLU A 241 -8.26 -10.87 -16.53
CA GLU A 241 -8.02 -9.75 -15.61
C GLU A 241 -8.97 -9.83 -14.41
N ILE A 242 -10.24 -10.20 -14.61
CA ILE A 242 -11.20 -10.44 -13.54
C ILE A 242 -10.70 -11.53 -12.57
N ALA A 243 -10.14 -12.63 -13.08
CA ALA A 243 -9.53 -13.68 -12.25
C ALA A 243 -8.30 -13.22 -11.43
N ARG A 244 -7.76 -12.01 -11.70
CA ARG A 244 -6.66 -11.39 -10.96
C ARG A 244 -7.12 -10.33 -9.96
N SER A 245 -8.43 -10.09 -9.84
CA SER A 245 -9.03 -9.13 -8.89
C SER A 245 -8.69 -9.41 -7.41
N GLY A 246 -8.36 -10.65 -7.07
CA GLY A 246 -8.25 -11.14 -5.70
C GLY A 246 -9.59 -11.46 -5.04
N ASP A 247 -10.60 -11.87 -5.82
CA ASP A 247 -11.92 -12.33 -5.32
C ASP A 247 -11.88 -13.60 -4.45
N HIS A 248 -10.76 -14.33 -4.45
CA HIS A 248 -10.55 -15.59 -3.72
C HIS A 248 -9.34 -15.50 -2.80
#